data_AF-A0A7S3NYE1-F1
#
_entry.id   AF-A0A7S3NYE1-F1
#
_cell.length_a   1.000
_cell.length_b   1.000
_cell.length_c   1.000
_cell.angle_alpha   90.00
_cell.angle_beta   90.00
_cell.angle_gamma   90.00
#
_symmetry.space_group_name_H-M   'P 1'
#
loop_
_entity.id
_entity.type
_entity.pdbx_description
1 polymer ?
#
loop_
_entity_poly.entity_id
_entity_poly.type
_entity_poly.pdbx_seq_one_letter_code
_entity_poly.pdbx_strand_id
1 'polypeptide(L)'
;MGNAEGHLALALAKLESVSTYDARTKDALKQRKEQIENEYEDVKKINSNVYYEGCTPAKELAKIESKNFTMHRSMEQKLEEPFVGAEKFEVFLPMEVRKLEGEFQQEANKIINQNLEILQKLSADEDGFLASQGLPQAVYSLSGKEEIPDDLWNRVSEFQQRGNYQYLENLLIGVKQNRQTCFDIVAKCETAVVEEENEDSSMRAAYGARWQRLPSSSLNSEIKTRIESYKGNLDKAFETDSTVESNIAAIKPKMANLQLSRNELTQKMPKSKASEAASSPAVANIQQAIEQLNELKRQRQNSMTQMTAGLESANLRKDLMAVHSGSLSKEAAFETHLQGLNGYTEAIEDQQIKSSELLSLIDTNMMSFNEIIAGASQSDKVEFFKSIDEGLKIYYENMNLLSNGAKFYKQMHTYLTSLHLFTNDFVASRTVEKDQIIEQINSGGMPPPGAPGTTGSPYNPSFIPQNPYGGAQYK
;
A
#
# COMPACT_ATOMS: atom_id res chain seq x y z
N MET A 1 47.82 6.42 71.51
CA MET A 1 48.77 7.18 70.67
C MET A 1 49.48 6.34 69.60
N GLY A 2 49.81 5.06 69.85
CA GLY A 2 50.50 4.19 68.90
C GLY A 2 49.76 3.95 67.57
N ASN A 3 48.42 3.92 67.58
CA ASN A 3 47.61 3.85 66.35
C ASN A 3 47.68 5.14 65.52
N ALA A 4 47.74 6.31 66.15
CA ALA A 4 47.84 7.59 65.45
C ALA A 4 49.21 7.72 64.77
N GLU A 5 50.27 7.34 65.48
CA GLU A 5 51.63 7.24 64.93
C GLU A 5 51.69 6.25 63.75
N GLY A 6 51.05 5.08 63.90
CA GLY A 6 50.98 4.06 62.84
C GLY A 6 50.22 4.51 61.58
N HIS A 7 49.09 5.21 61.74
CA HIS A 7 48.33 5.76 60.60
C HIS A 7 49.12 6.85 59.84
N LEU A 8 49.83 7.72 60.56
CA LEU A 8 50.67 8.76 59.97
C LEU A 8 51.89 8.17 59.26
N ALA A 9 52.56 7.18 59.86
CA ALA A 9 53.66 6.45 59.21
C ALA A 9 53.21 5.76 57.92
N LEU A 10 52.03 5.13 57.93
CA LEU A 10 51.45 4.51 56.73
C LEU A 10 51.09 5.56 55.67
N ALA A 11 50.61 6.74 56.07
CA ALA A 11 50.30 7.83 55.14
C ALA A 11 51.57 8.37 54.44
N LEU A 12 52.66 8.55 55.19
CA LEU A 12 53.96 8.97 54.63
C LEU A 12 54.51 7.93 53.64
N ALA A 13 54.53 6.66 54.01
CA ALA A 13 54.99 5.58 53.13
C ALA A 13 54.18 5.52 51.83
N LYS A 14 52.86 5.74 51.90
CA LYS A 14 52.01 5.81 50.70
C LYS A 14 52.35 7.04 49.85
N LEU A 15 52.53 8.21 50.45
CA LEU A 15 52.87 9.43 49.72
C LEU A 15 54.26 9.36 49.04
N GLU A 16 55.21 8.64 49.62
CA GLU A 16 56.52 8.39 49.01
C GLU A 16 56.44 7.51 47.75
N SER A 17 55.49 6.59 47.71
CA SER A 17 55.27 5.70 46.57
C SER A 17 54.47 6.34 45.43
N VAL A 18 53.87 7.51 45.64
CA VAL A 18 53.00 8.18 44.65
C VAL A 18 53.83 9.06 43.71
N SER A 19 53.71 8.81 42.41
CA SER A 19 54.24 9.68 41.36
C SER A 19 53.09 10.23 40.51
N THR A 20 53.15 11.51 40.16
CA THR A 20 52.16 12.17 39.30
C THR A 20 52.84 13.03 38.25
N TYR A 21 52.23 13.13 37.07
CA TYR A 21 52.74 13.94 35.96
C TYR A 21 52.17 15.37 35.93
N ASP A 22 51.09 15.63 36.68
CA ASP A 22 50.46 16.95 36.77
C ASP A 22 51.16 17.83 37.83
N ALA A 23 51.63 19.00 37.40
CA ALA A 23 52.38 19.93 38.24
C ALA A 23 51.55 20.46 39.42
N ARG A 24 50.24 20.72 39.24
CA ARG A 24 49.37 21.22 40.32
C ARG A 24 49.18 20.16 41.41
N THR A 25 48.97 18.92 40.99
CA THR A 25 48.86 17.78 41.92
C THR A 25 50.19 17.54 42.64
N LYS A 26 51.33 17.73 41.97
CA LYS A 26 52.67 17.56 42.57
C LYS A 26 52.93 18.55 43.72
N ASP A 27 52.58 19.82 43.54
CA ASP A 27 52.74 20.84 44.59
C ASP A 27 51.82 20.57 45.79
N ALA A 28 50.56 20.20 45.52
CA ALA A 28 49.60 19.83 46.57
C ALA A 28 50.04 18.59 47.37
N LEU A 29 50.59 17.58 46.69
CA LEU A 29 51.14 16.39 47.34
C LEU A 29 52.36 16.72 48.21
N LYS A 30 53.24 17.60 47.73
CA LYS A 30 54.41 18.06 48.50
C LYS A 30 53.98 18.79 49.77
N GLN A 31 53.06 19.74 49.66
CA GLN A 31 52.51 20.46 50.82
C GLN A 31 51.85 19.50 51.81
N ARG A 32 51.07 18.53 51.31
CA ARG A 32 50.40 17.54 52.17
C ARG A 32 51.40 16.60 52.84
N LYS A 33 52.48 16.22 52.16
CA LYS A 33 53.57 15.44 52.73
C LYS A 33 54.25 16.19 53.87
N GLU A 34 54.66 17.44 53.65
CA GLU A 34 55.28 18.28 54.68
C GLU A 34 54.38 18.43 55.92
N GLN A 35 53.06 18.61 55.73
CA GLN A 35 52.11 18.68 56.83
C GLN A 35 52.05 17.37 57.64
N ILE A 36 51.96 16.22 56.96
CA ILE A 36 51.88 14.92 57.62
C ILE A 36 53.20 14.56 58.31
N GLU A 37 54.35 14.97 57.77
CA GLU A 37 55.66 14.80 58.42
C GLU A 37 55.73 15.57 59.74
N ASN A 38 55.27 16.82 59.76
CA ASN A 38 55.22 17.61 60.99
C ASN A 38 54.27 16.98 62.03
N GLU A 39 53.06 16.58 61.61
CA GLU A 39 52.09 15.90 62.49
C GLU A 39 52.64 14.56 63.02
N TYR A 40 53.39 13.81 62.20
CA TYR A 40 54.04 12.57 62.60
C TYR A 40 55.10 12.80 63.68
N GLU A 41 56.00 13.76 63.48
CA GLU A 41 57.05 14.07 64.46
C GLU A 41 56.47 14.60 65.79
N ASP A 42 55.41 15.41 65.75
CA ASP A 42 54.72 15.88 66.95
C ASP A 42 54.06 14.71 67.70
N VAL A 43 53.31 13.85 67.01
CA VAL A 43 52.67 12.68 67.62
C VAL A 43 53.70 11.70 68.16
N LYS A 44 54.79 11.45 67.44
CA LYS A 44 55.89 10.57 67.86
C LYS A 44 56.59 11.13 69.10
N LYS A 45 56.87 12.43 69.15
CA LYS A 45 57.47 13.09 70.30
C LYS A 45 56.57 13.04 71.53
N ILE A 46 55.26 13.24 71.37
CA ILE A 46 54.31 13.12 72.48
C ILE A 46 54.19 11.66 72.92
N ASN A 47 54.11 10.72 71.98
CA ASN A 47 54.01 9.30 72.28
C ASN A 47 55.27 8.80 73.01
N SER A 48 56.47 9.17 72.56
CA SER A 48 57.74 8.76 73.18
C SER A 48 58.02 9.37 74.55
N ASN A 49 57.39 10.51 74.88
CA ASN A 49 57.61 11.21 76.15
C ASN A 49 56.52 10.98 77.19
N VAL A 50 55.27 10.72 76.77
CA VAL A 50 54.11 10.68 77.67
C VAL A 50 53.45 9.29 77.72
N TYR A 51 53.21 8.66 76.56
CA TYR A 51 52.33 7.48 76.48
C TYR A 51 53.07 6.16 76.30
N TYR A 52 54.27 6.19 75.72
CA TYR A 52 55.17 5.04 75.49
C TYR A 52 54.51 3.84 74.80
N GLU A 53 53.51 4.08 73.95
CA GLU A 53 52.85 3.03 73.17
C GLU A 53 53.67 2.68 71.92
N GLY A 54 53.78 1.39 71.58
CA GLY A 54 54.42 0.97 70.35
C GLY A 54 53.65 1.45 69.10
N CYS A 55 54.38 1.86 68.05
CA CYS A 55 53.79 2.23 66.77
C CYS A 55 53.10 1.00 66.14
N THR A 56 51.79 1.08 65.93
CA THR A 56 51.00 -0.05 65.43
C THR A 56 51.36 -0.36 63.98
N PRO A 57 51.71 -1.60 63.63
CA PRO A 57 52.02 -1.99 62.25
C PRO A 57 50.82 -1.82 61.31
N ALA A 58 51.08 -1.48 60.05
CA ALA A 58 50.04 -1.18 59.05
C ALA A 58 48.97 -2.28 58.85
N LYS A 59 49.29 -3.55 59.13
CA LYS A 59 48.37 -4.69 59.00
C LYS A 59 47.39 -4.81 60.18
N GLU A 60 47.73 -4.24 61.32
CA GLU A 60 46.94 -4.28 62.56
C GLU A 60 46.09 -3.02 62.75
N LEU A 61 46.31 -1.99 61.92
CA LEU A 61 45.48 -0.79 61.88
C LEU A 61 44.07 -1.12 61.40
N ALA A 62 43.06 -0.57 62.08
CA ALA A 62 41.67 -0.72 61.69
C ALA A 62 41.44 -0.15 60.27
N LYS A 63 40.69 -0.87 59.43
CA LYS A 63 40.33 -0.40 58.09
C LYS A 63 39.43 0.83 58.21
N ILE A 64 39.73 1.86 57.42
CA ILE A 64 38.91 3.07 57.34
C ILE A 64 37.60 2.72 56.62
N GLU A 65 36.47 3.08 57.23
CA GLU A 65 35.14 2.88 56.62
C GLU A 65 35.00 3.77 55.38
N SER A 66 34.72 3.16 54.23
CA SER A 66 34.48 3.91 52.99
C SER A 66 33.02 4.34 52.92
N LYS A 67 32.76 5.66 52.89
CA LYS A 67 31.44 6.23 52.60
C LYS A 67 31.43 6.79 51.18
N ASN A 68 30.58 6.22 50.32
CA ASN A 68 30.41 6.70 48.95
C ASN A 68 29.41 7.87 48.94
N PHE A 69 29.87 9.06 48.55
CA PHE A 69 29.04 10.26 48.40
C PHE A 69 28.66 10.54 46.94
N THR A 70 28.99 9.64 46.03
CA THR A 70 28.68 9.76 44.60
C THR A 70 27.62 8.75 44.20
N MET A 71 26.65 9.20 43.41
CA MET A 71 25.72 8.31 42.73
C MET A 71 26.00 8.38 41.23
N HIS A 72 26.07 7.22 40.60
CA HIS A 72 26.10 7.15 39.14
C HIS A 72 24.74 7.62 38.61
N ARG A 73 24.66 8.79 37.97
CA ARG A 73 23.45 9.16 37.22
C ARG A 73 23.42 8.33 35.95
N SER A 74 22.32 7.62 35.70
CA SER A 74 22.05 7.05 34.38
C SER A 74 22.06 8.20 33.36
N MET A 75 22.72 7.99 32.22
CA MET A 75 22.66 8.92 31.07
C MET A 75 21.36 8.77 30.28
N GLU A 76 20.35 8.10 30.82
CA GLU A 76 18.98 8.26 30.35
C GLU A 76 18.59 9.72 30.62
N GLN A 77 18.97 10.59 29.69
CA GLN A 77 18.29 11.85 29.48
C GLN A 77 16.84 11.49 29.27
N LYS A 78 16.08 11.59 30.34
CA LYS A 78 14.65 11.75 30.22
C LYS A 78 14.45 13.05 29.44
N LEU A 79 14.19 12.91 28.14
CA LEU A 79 13.67 13.96 27.26
C LEU A 79 12.23 14.28 27.71
N GLU A 80 12.04 14.60 28.99
CA GLU A 80 10.75 14.91 29.59
C GLU A 80 10.28 16.31 29.17
N GLU A 81 11.17 17.16 28.66
CA GLU A 81 10.77 18.43 28.06
C GLU A 81 10.39 18.24 26.58
N PRO A 82 9.14 18.58 26.18
CA PRO A 82 8.73 18.51 24.79
C PRO A 82 9.65 19.38 23.93
N PHE A 83 10.30 18.75 22.95
CA PHE A 83 11.20 19.43 22.02
C PHE A 83 10.41 20.40 21.14
N VAL A 84 10.70 21.70 21.26
CA VAL A 84 10.09 22.74 20.41
C VAL A 84 10.49 22.48 18.96
N GLY A 85 9.52 22.19 18.08
CA GLY A 85 9.78 21.78 16.70
C GLY A 85 9.58 20.28 16.45
N ALA A 86 9.22 19.47 17.45
CA ALA A 86 8.93 18.04 17.28
C ALA A 86 7.83 17.78 16.25
N GLU A 87 6.85 18.68 16.15
CA GLU A 87 5.78 18.65 15.16
C GLU A 87 6.32 18.69 13.71
N LYS A 88 7.51 19.26 13.49
CA LYS A 88 8.16 19.29 12.17
C LYS A 88 8.79 17.94 11.81
N PHE A 89 9.01 17.09 12.80
CA PHE A 89 9.54 15.74 12.64
C PHE A 89 8.45 14.65 12.70
N GLU A 90 7.18 15.03 12.91
CA GLU A 90 6.05 14.09 12.89
C GLU A 90 5.92 13.37 11.53
N VAL A 91 6.45 13.96 10.45
CA VAL A 91 6.55 13.35 9.12
C VAL A 91 7.60 12.22 9.06
N PHE A 92 8.60 12.24 9.95
CA PHE A 92 9.63 11.20 10.05
C PHE A 92 9.14 10.06 10.93
N LEU A 93 8.25 9.23 10.37
CA LEU A 93 7.87 7.97 10.99
C LEU A 93 9.10 7.04 11.12
N PRO A 94 9.29 6.35 12.26
CA PRO A 94 10.27 5.26 12.36
C PRO A 94 10.02 4.21 11.28
N MET A 95 11.10 3.57 10.81
CA MET A 95 11.00 2.55 9.76
C MET A 95 10.15 1.35 10.21
N GLU A 96 10.21 1.01 11.49
CA GLU A 96 9.39 -0.02 12.12
C GLU A 96 7.90 0.32 12.03
N VAL A 97 7.52 1.58 12.25
CA VAL A 97 6.12 2.04 12.13
C VAL A 97 5.64 1.94 10.68
N ARG A 98 6.48 2.34 9.70
CA ARG A 98 6.15 2.15 8.26
C ARG A 98 6.01 0.68 7.88
N LYS A 99 6.87 -0.18 8.42
CA LYS A 99 6.77 -1.63 8.20
C LYS A 99 5.46 -2.18 8.77
N LEU A 100 5.11 -1.79 9.99
CA LEU A 100 3.85 -2.18 10.63
C LEU A 100 2.63 -1.65 9.85
N GLU A 101 2.69 -0.44 9.31
CA GLU A 101 1.64 0.12 8.44
C GLU A 101 1.47 -0.72 7.17
N GLY A 102 2.58 -1.12 6.53
CA GLY A 102 2.55 -2.02 5.38
C GLY A 102 2.00 -3.42 5.71
N GLU A 103 2.38 -4.00 6.86
CA GLU A 103 1.84 -5.28 7.34
C GLU A 103 0.33 -5.19 7.63
N PHE A 104 -0.12 -4.10 8.25
CA PHE A 104 -1.55 -3.85 8.48
C PHE A 104 -2.31 -3.72 7.17
N GLN A 105 -1.80 -2.95 6.21
CA GLN A 105 -2.42 -2.80 4.90
C GLN A 105 -2.52 -4.13 4.16
N GLN A 106 -1.52 -5.01 4.28
CA GLN A 106 -1.59 -6.34 3.68
C GLN A 106 -2.70 -7.19 4.29
N GLU A 107 -2.81 -7.24 5.62
CA GLU A 107 -3.84 -8.05 6.29
C GLU A 107 -5.25 -7.48 6.03
N ALA A 108 -5.41 -6.16 6.10
CA ALA A 108 -6.69 -5.52 5.80
C ALA A 108 -7.12 -5.73 4.34
N ASN A 109 -6.21 -5.56 3.37
CA ASN A 109 -6.51 -5.82 1.96
C ASN A 109 -6.86 -7.29 1.71
N LYS A 110 -6.24 -8.23 2.43
CA LYS A 110 -6.58 -9.65 2.33
C LYS A 110 -8.02 -9.90 2.77
N ILE A 111 -8.44 -9.37 3.93
CA ILE A 111 -9.82 -9.50 4.43
C ILE A 111 -10.81 -8.85 3.45
N ILE A 112 -10.51 -7.62 3.00
CA ILE A 112 -11.37 -6.91 2.05
C ILE A 112 -11.50 -7.71 0.75
N ASN A 113 -10.40 -8.20 0.18
CA ASN A 113 -10.45 -8.96 -1.07
C ASN A 113 -11.26 -10.25 -0.92
N GLN A 114 -11.11 -10.96 0.20
CA GLN A 114 -11.92 -12.15 0.50
C GLN A 114 -13.41 -11.80 0.57
N ASN A 115 -13.78 -10.73 1.29
CA ASN A 115 -15.15 -10.28 1.41
C ASN A 115 -15.74 -9.80 0.07
N LEU A 116 -14.95 -9.09 -0.75
CA LEU A 116 -15.34 -8.68 -2.10
C LEU A 116 -15.61 -9.89 -2.99
N GLU A 117 -14.75 -10.90 -2.95
CA GLU A 117 -14.90 -12.14 -3.73
C GLU A 117 -16.17 -12.90 -3.34
N ILE A 118 -16.47 -13.00 -2.03
CA ILE A 118 -17.72 -13.62 -1.53
C ILE A 118 -18.95 -12.85 -2.05
N LEU A 119 -18.96 -11.52 -1.94
CA LEU A 119 -20.10 -10.69 -2.37
C LEU A 119 -20.35 -10.77 -3.88
N GLN A 120 -19.28 -10.77 -4.67
CA GLN A 120 -19.36 -10.95 -6.12
C GLN A 120 -19.89 -12.34 -6.48
N LYS A 121 -19.38 -13.37 -5.81
CA LYS A 121 -19.82 -14.74 -6.01
C LYS A 121 -21.30 -14.92 -5.67
N LEU A 122 -21.77 -14.42 -4.53
CA LEU A 122 -23.18 -14.48 -4.15
C LEU A 122 -24.09 -13.85 -5.23
N SER A 123 -23.70 -12.70 -5.76
CA SER A 123 -24.46 -12.02 -6.82
C SER A 123 -24.45 -12.82 -8.12
N ALA A 124 -23.31 -13.41 -8.49
CA ALA A 124 -23.17 -14.24 -9.68
C ALA A 124 -23.94 -15.56 -9.58
N ASP A 125 -23.94 -16.21 -8.40
CA ASP A 125 -24.67 -17.45 -8.14
C ASP A 125 -26.19 -17.20 -8.23
N GLU A 126 -26.67 -16.09 -7.69
CA GLU A 126 -28.07 -15.66 -7.84
C GLU A 126 -28.46 -15.39 -9.29
N ASP A 127 -27.63 -14.64 -10.04
CA ASP A 127 -27.85 -14.39 -11.46
C ASP A 127 -27.86 -15.70 -12.26
N GLY A 128 -26.96 -16.63 -11.95
CA GLY A 128 -26.90 -17.95 -12.54
C GLY A 128 -28.15 -18.78 -12.27
N PHE A 129 -28.63 -18.78 -11.02
CA PHE A 129 -29.87 -19.46 -10.63
C PHE A 129 -31.08 -18.87 -11.37
N LEU A 130 -31.27 -17.56 -11.34
CA LEU A 130 -32.39 -16.89 -12.01
C LEU A 130 -32.36 -17.16 -13.53
N ALA A 131 -31.18 -17.05 -14.16
CA ALA A 131 -31.01 -17.34 -15.58
C ALA A 131 -31.35 -18.79 -15.93
N SER A 132 -31.00 -19.76 -15.07
CA SER A 132 -31.32 -21.19 -15.28
C SER A 132 -32.82 -21.46 -15.28
N GLN A 133 -33.60 -20.61 -14.60
CA GLN A 133 -35.05 -20.67 -14.52
C GLN A 133 -35.75 -19.74 -15.53
N GLY A 134 -35.00 -19.02 -16.39
CA GLY A 134 -35.55 -18.04 -17.33
C GLY A 134 -36.14 -16.80 -16.66
N LEU A 135 -35.75 -16.51 -15.41
CA LEU A 135 -36.17 -15.35 -14.63
C LEU A 135 -35.17 -14.20 -14.80
N PRO A 136 -35.63 -12.93 -14.74
CA PRO A 136 -37.00 -12.47 -14.51
C PRO A 136 -37.89 -12.43 -15.78
N GLN A 137 -37.36 -12.75 -16.96
CA GLN A 137 -38.04 -12.53 -18.24
C GLN A 137 -39.36 -13.31 -18.36
N ALA A 138 -39.39 -14.52 -17.82
CA ALA A 138 -40.59 -15.34 -17.74
C ALA A 138 -41.72 -14.65 -16.96
N VAL A 139 -41.41 -13.96 -15.85
CA VAL A 139 -42.40 -13.20 -15.05
C VAL A 139 -42.90 -11.99 -15.81
N TYR A 140 -42.00 -11.25 -16.47
CA TYR A 140 -42.39 -10.10 -17.31
C TYR A 140 -43.35 -10.50 -18.43
N SER A 141 -43.17 -11.69 -19.02
CA SER A 141 -44.03 -12.19 -20.09
C SER A 141 -45.48 -12.45 -19.65
N LEU A 142 -45.67 -12.79 -18.38
CA LEU A 142 -46.98 -13.05 -17.77
C LEU A 142 -47.68 -11.79 -17.27
N SER A 143 -46.94 -10.69 -17.08
CA SER A 143 -47.54 -9.43 -16.63
C SER A 143 -48.60 -8.99 -17.65
N GLY A 144 -49.85 -8.84 -17.21
CA GLY A 144 -50.98 -8.44 -18.08
C GLY A 144 -50.87 -7.02 -18.65
N LYS A 145 -49.77 -6.32 -18.40
CA LYS A 145 -49.48 -5.00 -18.96
C LYS A 145 -48.96 -5.19 -20.39
N GLU A 146 -49.61 -4.55 -21.37
CA GLU A 146 -49.10 -4.45 -22.75
C GLU A 146 -47.89 -3.50 -22.88
N GLU A 147 -47.33 -3.03 -21.77
CA GLU A 147 -46.21 -2.09 -21.72
C GLU A 147 -44.95 -2.76 -21.16
N ILE A 148 -43.78 -2.21 -21.52
CA ILE A 148 -42.50 -2.62 -20.91
C ILE A 148 -42.58 -2.48 -19.38
N PRO A 149 -42.20 -3.51 -18.59
CA PRO A 149 -42.16 -3.43 -17.14
C PRO A 149 -41.31 -2.27 -16.63
N ASP A 150 -41.75 -1.62 -15.55
CA ASP A 150 -41.08 -0.42 -15.01
C ASP A 150 -39.62 -0.67 -14.61
N ASP A 151 -39.33 -1.83 -14.00
CA ASP A 151 -37.97 -2.23 -13.62
C ASP A 151 -37.02 -2.32 -14.83
N LEU A 152 -37.44 -3.03 -15.88
CA LEU A 152 -36.67 -3.13 -17.12
C LEU A 152 -36.52 -1.75 -17.79
N TRP A 153 -37.59 -0.95 -17.82
CA TRP A 153 -37.55 0.39 -18.37
C TRP A 153 -36.61 1.31 -17.58
N ASN A 154 -36.57 1.22 -16.25
CA ASN A 154 -35.66 2.00 -15.42
C ASN A 154 -34.20 1.69 -15.78
N ARG A 155 -33.85 0.42 -16.00
CA ARG A 155 -32.50 0.02 -16.43
C ARG A 155 -32.15 0.51 -17.84
N VAL A 156 -33.11 0.48 -18.76
CA VAL A 156 -32.94 1.05 -20.12
C VAL A 156 -32.79 2.58 -20.04
N SER A 157 -33.63 3.25 -19.25
CA SER A 157 -33.59 4.70 -19.04
C SER A 157 -32.26 5.13 -18.41
N GLU A 158 -31.73 4.37 -17.44
CA GLU A 158 -30.40 4.62 -16.88
C GLU A 158 -29.30 4.51 -17.93
N PHE A 159 -29.33 3.46 -18.77
CA PHE A 159 -28.43 3.32 -19.90
C PHE A 159 -28.52 4.53 -20.85
N GLN A 160 -29.74 5.02 -21.13
CA GLN A 160 -29.95 6.19 -21.99
C GLN A 160 -29.42 7.48 -21.37
N GLN A 161 -29.69 7.71 -20.08
CA GLN A 161 -29.22 8.88 -19.33
C GLN A 161 -27.70 8.94 -19.22
N ARG A 162 -27.03 7.79 -19.14
CA ARG A 162 -25.57 7.68 -19.13
C ARG A 162 -24.91 7.99 -20.48
N GLY A 163 -25.70 8.23 -21.54
CA GLY A 163 -25.18 8.59 -22.86
C GLY A 163 -25.18 7.44 -23.87
N ASN A 164 -26.00 6.40 -23.65
CA ASN A 164 -26.15 5.26 -24.56
C ASN A 164 -24.80 4.57 -24.88
N TYR A 165 -24.74 3.96 -26.06
CA TYR A 165 -23.51 3.39 -26.62
C TYR A 165 -22.39 4.41 -26.83
N GLN A 166 -22.72 5.68 -27.07
CA GLN A 166 -21.73 6.74 -27.31
C GLN A 166 -20.81 6.95 -26.10
N TYR A 167 -21.35 6.82 -24.88
CA TYR A 167 -20.55 6.89 -23.67
C TYR A 167 -19.47 5.79 -23.63
N LEU A 168 -19.84 4.56 -23.99
CA LEU A 168 -18.93 3.43 -24.07
C LEU A 168 -17.85 3.64 -25.14
N GLU A 169 -18.21 4.17 -26.31
CA GLU A 169 -17.26 4.54 -27.37
C GLU A 169 -16.27 5.62 -26.89
N ASN A 170 -16.75 6.66 -26.20
CA ASN A 170 -15.92 7.73 -25.68
C ASN A 170 -14.96 7.21 -24.60
N LEU A 171 -15.44 6.34 -23.70
CA LEU A 171 -14.61 5.72 -22.67
C LEU A 171 -13.51 4.86 -23.30
N LEU A 172 -13.85 4.08 -24.35
CA LEU A 172 -12.89 3.28 -25.09
C LEU A 172 -11.82 4.17 -25.75
N ILE A 173 -12.20 5.28 -26.39
CA ILE A 173 -11.25 6.23 -26.97
C ILE A 173 -10.29 6.77 -25.89
N GLY A 174 -10.81 7.13 -24.72
CA GLY A 174 -9.99 7.58 -23.59
C GLY A 174 -8.99 6.52 -23.12
N VAL A 175 -9.43 5.26 -22.98
CA VAL A 175 -8.55 4.14 -22.63
C VAL A 175 -7.46 3.96 -23.69
N LYS A 176 -7.79 4.00 -24.98
CA LYS A 176 -6.79 3.90 -26.08
C LYS A 176 -5.76 5.02 -26.04
N GLN A 177 -6.17 6.25 -25.75
CA GLN A 177 -5.27 7.40 -25.63
C GLN A 177 -4.32 7.26 -24.43
N ASN A 178 -4.85 6.87 -23.27
CA ASN A 178 -4.05 6.64 -22.07
C ASN A 178 -3.04 5.50 -22.27
N ARG A 179 -3.48 4.42 -22.93
CA ARG A 179 -2.63 3.30 -23.34
C ARG A 179 -1.48 3.77 -24.22
N GLN A 180 -1.78 4.50 -25.29
CA GLN A 180 -0.75 5.01 -26.21
C GLN A 180 0.27 5.87 -25.47
N THR A 181 -0.21 6.76 -24.59
CA THR A 181 0.66 7.64 -23.78
C THR A 181 1.61 6.82 -22.91
N CYS A 182 1.13 5.74 -22.28
CA CYS A 182 1.98 4.87 -21.48
C CYS A 182 3.05 4.17 -22.33
N PHE A 183 2.68 3.60 -23.48
CA PHE A 183 3.66 2.99 -24.40
C PHE A 183 4.69 4.00 -24.91
N ASP A 184 4.27 5.22 -25.24
CA ASP A 184 5.17 6.28 -25.69
C ASP A 184 6.21 6.66 -24.61
N ILE A 185 5.79 6.74 -23.33
CA ILE A 185 6.72 7.03 -22.23
C ILE A 185 7.73 5.89 -22.06
N VAL A 186 7.27 4.62 -22.07
CA VAL A 186 8.18 3.46 -21.98
C VAL A 186 9.18 3.46 -23.13
N ALA A 187 8.72 3.68 -24.37
CA ALA A 187 9.58 3.71 -25.54
C ALA A 187 10.63 4.83 -25.48
N LYS A 188 10.26 6.01 -24.96
CA LYS A 188 11.21 7.11 -24.70
C LYS A 188 12.27 6.72 -23.67
N CYS A 189 11.88 6.09 -22.56
CA CYS A 189 12.84 5.63 -21.55
C CYS A 189 13.77 4.55 -22.11
N GLU A 190 13.24 3.57 -22.86
CA GLU A 190 14.01 2.51 -23.51
C GLU A 190 15.03 3.09 -24.49
N THR A 191 14.60 4.02 -25.34
CA THR A 191 15.47 4.71 -26.31
C THR A 191 16.58 5.49 -25.60
N ALA A 192 16.24 6.30 -24.59
CA ALA A 192 17.22 7.13 -23.87
C ALA A 192 18.32 6.32 -23.18
N VAL A 193 17.96 5.17 -22.57
CA VAL A 193 18.93 4.28 -21.92
C VAL A 193 19.84 3.61 -22.95
N VAL A 194 19.28 3.15 -24.06
CA VAL A 194 20.05 2.51 -25.14
C VAL A 194 21.00 3.49 -25.82
N GLU A 195 20.54 4.73 -26.08
CA GLU A 195 21.38 5.78 -26.65
C GLU A 195 22.55 6.15 -25.74
N GLU A 196 22.31 6.34 -24.43
CA GLU A 196 23.38 6.64 -23.47
C GLU A 196 24.41 5.50 -23.38
N GLU A 197 23.97 4.24 -23.37
CA GLU A 197 24.88 3.09 -23.30
C GLU A 197 25.69 2.89 -24.59
N ASN A 198 25.08 3.15 -25.75
CA ASN A 198 25.77 3.15 -27.03
C ASN A 198 26.80 4.30 -27.11
N GLU A 199 26.47 5.47 -26.59
CA GLU A 199 27.41 6.59 -26.49
C GLU A 199 28.59 6.25 -25.57
N ASP A 200 28.34 5.68 -24.38
CA ASP A 200 29.40 5.21 -23.47
C ASP A 200 30.33 4.19 -24.14
N SER A 201 29.74 3.24 -24.85
CA SER A 201 30.49 2.20 -25.58
C SER A 201 31.35 2.80 -26.69
N SER A 202 30.81 3.78 -27.42
CA SER A 202 31.54 4.49 -28.48
C SER A 202 32.69 5.33 -27.93
N MET A 203 32.48 6.05 -26.82
CA MET A 203 33.54 6.84 -26.17
C MET A 203 34.63 5.95 -25.57
N ARG A 204 34.25 4.81 -24.98
CA ARG A 204 35.20 3.81 -24.49
C ARG A 204 36.05 3.24 -25.63
N ALA A 205 35.46 2.99 -26.80
CA ALA A 205 36.20 2.54 -27.98
C ALA A 205 37.13 3.62 -28.54
N ALA A 206 36.72 4.89 -28.52
CA ALA A 206 37.50 6.02 -29.04
C ALA A 206 38.69 6.41 -28.15
N TYR A 207 38.50 6.45 -26.83
CA TYR A 207 39.50 6.96 -25.89
C TYR A 207 40.25 5.87 -25.12
N GLY A 208 39.80 4.61 -25.18
CA GLY A 208 40.46 3.44 -24.59
C GLY A 208 40.75 3.63 -23.10
N ALA A 209 42.01 3.47 -22.70
CA ALA A 209 42.45 3.56 -21.30
C ALA A 209 42.27 4.96 -20.66
N ARG A 210 42.01 6.00 -21.45
CA ARG A 210 41.72 7.35 -20.96
C ARG A 210 40.25 7.52 -20.55
N TRP A 211 39.36 6.61 -20.95
CA TRP A 211 37.93 6.62 -20.60
C TRP A 211 37.67 5.85 -19.30
N GLN A 212 38.02 6.45 -18.16
CA GLN A 212 38.00 5.78 -16.85
C GLN A 212 36.71 6.01 -16.05
N ARG A 213 35.55 5.77 -16.66
CA ARG A 213 34.25 5.77 -15.95
C ARG A 213 33.61 4.38 -15.88
N LEU A 214 32.72 4.19 -14.90
CA LEU A 214 31.94 2.97 -14.75
C LEU A 214 31.11 2.69 -16.02
N PRO A 215 31.06 1.43 -16.51
CA PRO A 215 30.24 1.07 -17.66
C PRO A 215 28.76 1.36 -17.45
N SER A 216 28.12 1.97 -18.44
CA SER A 216 26.68 2.28 -18.37
C SER A 216 25.83 1.03 -18.11
N SER A 217 26.21 -0.12 -18.69
CA SER A 217 25.54 -1.41 -18.47
C SER A 217 25.50 -1.85 -17.00
N SER A 218 26.45 -1.40 -16.17
CA SER A 218 26.46 -1.69 -14.73
C SER A 218 25.55 -0.75 -13.92
N LEU A 219 25.33 0.47 -14.41
CA LEU A 219 24.57 1.51 -13.72
C LEU A 219 23.09 1.56 -14.15
N ASN A 220 22.78 1.16 -15.39
CA ASN A 220 21.43 1.25 -15.95
C ASN A 220 20.59 -0.02 -15.78
N SER A 221 21.13 -1.06 -15.14
CA SER A 221 20.50 -2.38 -14.98
C SER A 221 19.14 -2.32 -14.26
N GLU A 222 19.01 -1.46 -13.24
CA GLU A 222 17.75 -1.25 -12.54
C GLU A 222 16.70 -0.56 -13.42
N ILE A 223 17.12 0.41 -14.25
CA ILE A 223 16.24 1.13 -15.18
C ILE A 223 15.68 0.13 -16.20
N LYS A 224 16.54 -0.70 -16.79
CA LYS A 224 16.14 -1.74 -17.76
C LYS A 224 15.16 -2.74 -17.17
N THR A 225 15.45 -3.25 -15.97
CA THR A 225 14.54 -4.18 -15.26
C THR A 225 13.15 -3.57 -15.06
N ARG A 226 13.07 -2.28 -14.72
CA ARG A 226 11.79 -1.58 -14.54
C ARG A 226 11.06 -1.34 -15.86
N ILE A 227 11.79 -0.97 -16.93
CA ILE A 227 11.24 -0.84 -18.28
C ILE A 227 10.58 -2.16 -18.72
N GLU A 228 11.31 -3.28 -18.59
CA GLU A 228 10.80 -4.62 -18.94
C GLU A 228 9.55 -5.00 -18.13
N SER A 229 9.57 -4.73 -16.82
CA SER A 229 8.43 -4.98 -15.93
C SER A 229 7.19 -4.18 -16.32
N TYR A 230 7.32 -2.87 -16.57
CA TYR A 230 6.19 -2.05 -16.99
C TYR A 230 5.69 -2.40 -18.39
N LYS A 231 6.59 -2.72 -19.32
CA LYS A 231 6.25 -3.20 -20.67
C LYS A 231 5.41 -4.48 -20.60
N GLY A 232 5.85 -5.46 -19.82
CA GLY A 232 5.09 -6.70 -19.60
C GLY A 232 3.70 -6.49 -18.96
N ASN A 233 3.54 -5.47 -18.11
CA ASN A 233 2.24 -5.11 -17.55
C ASN A 233 1.34 -4.41 -18.59
N LEU A 234 1.90 -3.54 -19.42
CA LEU A 234 1.17 -2.87 -20.51
C LEU A 234 0.72 -3.87 -21.59
N ASP A 235 1.54 -4.86 -21.93
CA ASP A 235 1.21 -5.89 -22.91
C ASP A 235 0.01 -6.73 -22.44
N LYS A 236 0.00 -7.15 -21.16
CA LYS A 236 -1.14 -7.86 -20.55
C LYS A 236 -2.43 -7.02 -20.57
N ALA A 237 -2.33 -5.74 -20.23
CA ALA A 237 -3.49 -4.85 -20.29
C ALA A 237 -4.00 -4.67 -21.72
N PHE A 238 -3.10 -4.60 -22.71
CA PHE A 238 -3.45 -4.49 -24.12
C PHE A 238 -4.19 -5.72 -24.65
N GLU A 239 -3.84 -6.93 -24.23
CA GLU A 239 -4.57 -8.16 -24.61
C GLU A 239 -6.04 -8.12 -24.16
N THR A 240 -6.27 -7.74 -22.91
CA THR A 240 -7.63 -7.62 -22.38
C THR A 240 -8.39 -6.46 -23.02
N ASP A 241 -7.74 -5.32 -23.27
CA ASP A 241 -8.36 -4.20 -24.00
C ASP A 241 -8.77 -4.61 -25.42
N SER A 242 -7.95 -5.39 -26.11
CA SER A 242 -8.26 -5.91 -27.46
C SER A 242 -9.50 -6.80 -27.46
N THR A 243 -9.69 -7.58 -26.39
CA THR A 243 -10.90 -8.38 -26.19
C THR A 243 -12.14 -7.50 -25.98
N VAL A 244 -12.01 -6.47 -25.15
CA VAL A 244 -13.07 -5.48 -24.90
C VAL A 244 -13.43 -4.72 -26.18
N GLU A 245 -12.43 -4.31 -26.97
CA GLU A 245 -12.62 -3.65 -28.27
C GLU A 245 -13.45 -4.51 -29.24
N SER A 246 -13.11 -5.80 -29.35
CA SER A 246 -13.85 -6.75 -30.18
C SER A 246 -15.30 -6.94 -29.70
N ASN A 247 -15.49 -7.08 -28.39
CA ASN A 247 -16.82 -7.22 -27.78
C ASN A 247 -17.69 -5.99 -28.03
N ILE A 248 -17.13 -4.78 -27.86
CA ILE A 248 -17.83 -3.52 -28.09
C ILE A 248 -18.27 -3.38 -29.56
N ALA A 249 -17.44 -3.80 -30.51
CA ALA A 249 -17.80 -3.79 -31.92
C ALA A 249 -18.94 -4.78 -32.23
N ALA A 250 -18.90 -5.98 -31.64
CA ALA A 250 -19.89 -7.04 -31.87
C ALA A 250 -21.28 -6.72 -31.28
N ILE A 251 -21.35 -5.93 -30.22
CA ILE A 251 -22.59 -5.67 -29.46
C ILE A 251 -23.35 -4.44 -29.96
N LYS A 252 -22.69 -3.53 -30.68
CA LYS A 252 -23.29 -2.31 -31.25
C LYS A 252 -24.64 -2.56 -31.95
N PRO A 253 -24.77 -3.53 -32.88
CA PRO A 253 -26.06 -3.80 -33.53
C PRO A 253 -27.10 -4.39 -32.57
N LYS A 254 -26.67 -5.15 -31.56
CA LYS A 254 -27.56 -5.78 -30.56
C LYS A 254 -28.18 -4.77 -29.59
N MET A 255 -27.56 -3.60 -29.44
CA MET A 255 -28.03 -2.53 -28.56
C MET A 255 -29.00 -1.55 -29.23
N ALA A 256 -29.34 -1.73 -30.51
CA ALA A 256 -30.22 -0.80 -31.23
C ALA A 256 -31.58 -0.62 -30.56
N ASN A 257 -32.14 -1.68 -29.97
CA ASN A 257 -33.41 -1.60 -29.24
C ASN A 257 -33.31 -0.77 -27.95
N LEU A 258 -32.16 -0.73 -27.28
CA LEU A 258 -31.96 0.01 -26.03
C LEU A 258 -31.99 1.54 -26.23
N GLN A 259 -31.86 2.01 -27.46
CA GLN A 259 -31.90 3.43 -27.81
C GLN A 259 -33.32 3.95 -28.08
N LEU A 260 -34.30 3.05 -28.17
CA LEU A 260 -35.68 3.39 -28.48
C LEU A 260 -36.41 3.94 -27.25
N SER A 261 -37.41 4.79 -27.47
CA SER A 261 -38.29 5.25 -26.41
C SER A 261 -39.15 4.10 -25.86
N ARG A 262 -39.72 4.28 -24.65
CA ARG A 262 -40.61 3.29 -24.03
C ARG A 262 -41.75 2.90 -24.96
N ASN A 263 -42.34 3.88 -25.65
CA ASN A 263 -43.45 3.67 -26.58
C ASN A 263 -43.02 2.82 -27.80
N GLU A 264 -41.85 3.10 -28.37
CA GLU A 264 -41.33 2.33 -29.51
C GLU A 264 -40.93 0.90 -29.11
N LEU A 265 -40.35 0.71 -27.92
CA LEU A 265 -40.08 -0.62 -27.38
C LEU A 265 -41.36 -1.40 -27.14
N THR A 266 -42.38 -0.76 -26.54
CA THR A 266 -43.71 -1.35 -26.35
C THR A 266 -44.34 -1.76 -27.69
N GLN A 267 -44.20 -0.95 -28.74
CA GLN A 267 -44.71 -1.29 -30.08
C GLN A 267 -43.97 -2.46 -30.73
N LYS A 268 -42.67 -2.62 -30.47
CA LYS A 268 -41.85 -3.74 -30.95
C LYS A 268 -42.04 -5.02 -30.12
N MET A 269 -42.57 -4.91 -28.90
CA MET A 269 -42.80 -6.05 -28.03
C MET A 269 -43.81 -7.00 -28.69
N PRO A 270 -43.52 -8.31 -28.76
CA PRO A 270 -44.48 -9.30 -29.24
C PRO A 270 -45.78 -9.21 -28.45
N LYS A 271 -46.92 -9.19 -29.15
CA LYS A 271 -48.23 -9.16 -28.49
C LYS A 271 -48.60 -10.55 -28.03
N SER A 272 -49.15 -10.64 -26.83
CA SER A 272 -49.66 -11.89 -26.30
C SER A 272 -51.01 -11.69 -25.65
N LYS A 273 -51.83 -12.74 -25.62
CA LYS A 273 -53.11 -12.71 -24.91
C LYS A 273 -52.84 -12.49 -23.41
N ALA A 274 -53.54 -11.51 -22.83
CA ALA A 274 -53.53 -11.31 -21.38
C ALA A 274 -54.01 -12.61 -20.70
N SER A 275 -53.19 -13.14 -19.79
CA SER A 275 -53.52 -14.33 -19.03
C SER A 275 -54.02 -13.93 -17.65
N GLU A 276 -55.19 -14.44 -17.23
CA GLU A 276 -55.68 -14.34 -15.85
C GLU A 276 -54.68 -14.96 -14.84
N ALA A 277 -53.73 -15.77 -15.33
CA ALA A 277 -52.69 -16.39 -14.52
C ALA A 277 -51.64 -15.40 -13.96
N ALA A 278 -51.65 -14.14 -14.40
CA ALA A 278 -50.80 -13.07 -13.85
C ALA A 278 -51.08 -12.78 -12.36
N SER A 279 -52.26 -13.14 -11.85
CA SER A 279 -52.68 -12.89 -10.46
C SER A 279 -52.47 -14.09 -9.51
N SER A 280 -51.76 -15.13 -9.97
CA SER A 280 -51.46 -16.29 -9.12
C SER A 280 -50.51 -15.94 -7.97
N PRO A 281 -50.73 -16.47 -6.74
CA PRO A 281 -49.80 -16.30 -5.62
C PRO A 281 -48.36 -16.73 -5.94
N ALA A 282 -48.18 -17.77 -6.78
CA ALA A 282 -46.85 -18.23 -7.18
C ALA A 282 -46.08 -17.16 -7.97
N VAL A 283 -46.77 -16.46 -8.88
CA VAL A 283 -46.17 -15.36 -9.68
C VAL A 283 -45.82 -14.19 -8.77
N ALA A 284 -46.73 -13.82 -7.84
CA ALA A 284 -46.49 -12.74 -6.89
C ALA A 284 -45.31 -13.02 -5.94
N ASN A 285 -45.20 -14.25 -5.42
CA ASN A 285 -44.11 -14.67 -4.54
C ASN A 285 -42.76 -14.60 -5.27
N ILE A 286 -42.68 -15.13 -6.50
CA ILE A 286 -41.45 -15.08 -7.31
C ILE A 286 -41.08 -13.63 -7.63
N GLN A 287 -42.05 -12.79 -8.00
CA GLN A 287 -41.81 -11.37 -8.27
C GLN A 287 -41.25 -10.65 -7.04
N GLN A 288 -41.85 -10.85 -5.87
CA GLN A 288 -41.37 -10.25 -4.62
C GLN A 288 -39.97 -10.75 -4.24
N ALA A 289 -39.68 -12.04 -4.44
CA ALA A 289 -38.37 -12.60 -4.17
C ALA A 289 -37.29 -12.00 -5.08
N ILE A 290 -37.58 -11.83 -6.37
CA ILE A 290 -36.66 -11.18 -7.32
C ILE A 290 -36.39 -9.72 -6.92
N GLU A 291 -37.42 -8.97 -6.53
CA GLU A 291 -37.26 -7.58 -6.06
C GLU A 291 -36.33 -7.51 -4.84
N GLN A 292 -36.50 -8.42 -3.88
CA GLN A 292 -35.65 -8.48 -2.69
C GLN A 292 -34.20 -8.90 -3.02
N LEU A 293 -34.00 -9.82 -3.97
CA LEU A 293 -32.66 -10.17 -4.46
C LEU A 293 -31.97 -8.96 -5.13
N ASN A 294 -32.71 -8.17 -5.92
CA ASN A 294 -32.18 -6.97 -6.55
C ASN A 294 -31.78 -5.91 -5.50
N GLU A 295 -32.57 -5.75 -4.44
CA GLU A 295 -32.23 -4.87 -3.33
C GLU A 295 -30.98 -5.36 -2.57
N LEU A 296 -30.84 -6.68 -2.35
CA LEU A 296 -29.61 -7.24 -1.78
C LEU A 296 -28.39 -6.93 -2.66
N LYS A 297 -28.48 -7.08 -3.98
CA LYS A 297 -27.40 -6.73 -4.91
C LYS A 297 -27.03 -5.24 -4.82
N ARG A 298 -28.01 -4.35 -4.69
CA ARG A 298 -27.76 -2.91 -4.48
C ARG A 298 -27.04 -2.66 -3.15
N GLN A 299 -27.44 -3.33 -2.08
CA GLN A 299 -26.79 -3.24 -0.77
C GLN A 299 -25.34 -3.74 -0.84
N ARG A 300 -25.08 -4.86 -1.53
CA ARG A 300 -23.71 -5.36 -1.78
C ARG A 300 -22.84 -4.33 -2.47
N GLN A 301 -23.34 -3.70 -3.52
CA GLN A 301 -22.57 -2.68 -4.25
C GLN A 301 -22.17 -1.50 -3.34
N ASN A 302 -23.06 -1.10 -2.44
CA ASN A 302 -22.76 -0.08 -1.44
C ASN A 302 -21.72 -0.57 -0.43
N SER A 303 -21.86 -1.78 0.11
CA SER A 303 -20.89 -2.38 1.04
C SER A 303 -19.50 -2.51 0.41
N MET A 304 -19.41 -2.97 -0.85
CA MET A 304 -18.14 -3.05 -1.58
C MET A 304 -17.45 -1.68 -1.71
N THR A 305 -18.25 -0.64 -1.99
CA THR A 305 -17.74 0.74 -2.10
C THR A 305 -17.28 1.29 -0.75
N GLN A 306 -18.00 0.99 0.33
CA GLN A 306 -17.65 1.42 1.69
C GLN A 306 -16.40 0.71 2.22
N MET A 307 -16.26 -0.60 1.99
CA MET A 307 -15.08 -1.37 2.40
C MET A 307 -13.80 -0.85 1.73
N THR A 308 -13.86 -0.49 0.44
CA THR A 308 -12.71 0.03 -0.31
C THR A 308 -12.32 1.45 0.07
N ALA A 309 -13.22 2.23 0.69
CA ALA A 309 -12.94 3.59 1.15
C ALA A 309 -12.34 3.66 2.57
N GLY A 310 -12.35 2.56 3.34
CA GLY A 310 -12.23 2.59 4.80
C GLY A 310 -10.84 2.43 5.42
N LEU A 311 -9.74 2.50 4.67
CA LEU A 311 -8.42 2.05 5.14
C LEU A 311 -7.42 3.14 5.57
N GLU A 312 -7.70 4.41 5.30
CA GLU A 312 -6.82 5.51 5.69
C GLU A 312 -7.37 6.23 6.92
N SER A 313 -6.80 5.95 8.11
CA SER A 313 -7.12 6.71 9.32
C SER A 313 -5.85 7.26 9.99
N ALA A 314 -5.90 8.53 10.40
CA ALA A 314 -4.82 9.14 11.18
C ALA A 314 -4.59 8.44 12.53
N ASN A 315 -5.63 7.73 13.03
CA ASN A 315 -5.57 6.99 14.28
C ASN A 315 -4.70 5.72 14.19
N LEU A 316 -4.65 5.07 13.02
CA LEU A 316 -3.77 3.90 12.82
C LEU A 316 -2.32 4.25 13.14
N ARG A 317 -1.79 5.35 12.58
CA ARG A 317 -0.40 5.76 12.80
C ARG A 317 -0.09 6.07 14.26
N LYS A 318 -1.04 6.67 14.97
CA LYS A 318 -0.91 6.94 16.42
C LYS A 318 -0.75 5.65 17.21
N ASP A 319 -1.57 4.64 16.93
CA ASP A 319 -1.52 3.37 17.64
C ASP A 319 -0.28 2.55 17.23
N LEU A 320 0.14 2.61 15.97
CA LEU A 320 1.40 2.00 15.53
C LEU A 320 2.64 2.66 16.16
N MET A 321 2.61 3.98 16.42
CA MET A 321 3.64 4.63 17.23
C MET A 321 3.62 4.13 18.69
N ALA A 322 2.45 3.91 19.27
CA ALA A 322 2.33 3.34 20.62
C ALA A 322 2.84 1.88 20.69
N VAL A 323 2.71 1.13 19.59
CA VAL A 323 3.34 -0.19 19.44
C VAL A 323 4.87 -0.06 19.40
N HIS A 324 5.39 0.89 18.62
CA HIS A 324 6.82 1.15 18.56
C HIS A 324 7.41 1.59 19.91
N SER A 325 6.67 2.37 20.71
CA SER A 325 7.09 2.77 22.06
C SER A 325 6.89 1.68 23.13
N GLY A 326 6.38 0.50 22.76
CA GLY A 326 6.10 -0.61 23.66
C GLY A 326 4.93 -0.37 24.61
N SER A 327 4.11 0.67 24.38
CA SER A 327 2.96 1.02 25.21
C SER A 327 1.67 0.32 24.78
N LEU A 328 1.64 -0.27 23.59
CA LEU A 328 0.54 -1.06 23.03
C LEU A 328 1.11 -2.32 22.36
N SER A 329 0.39 -3.45 22.40
CA SER A 329 0.78 -4.62 21.62
C SER A 329 0.38 -4.47 20.15
N LYS A 330 1.14 -5.11 19.25
CA LYS A 330 0.80 -5.14 17.82
C LYS A 330 -0.59 -5.71 17.60
N GLU A 331 -0.92 -6.79 18.31
CA GLU A 331 -2.18 -7.52 18.19
C GLU A 331 -3.36 -6.63 18.56
N ALA A 332 -3.29 -5.90 19.68
CA ALA A 332 -4.36 -5.01 20.12
C ALA A 332 -4.57 -3.82 19.16
N ALA A 333 -3.48 -3.26 18.63
CA ALA A 333 -3.55 -2.21 17.61
C ALA A 333 -4.24 -2.71 16.33
N PHE A 334 -3.82 -3.87 15.83
CA PHE A 334 -4.39 -4.45 14.62
C PHE A 334 -5.86 -4.82 14.82
N GLU A 335 -6.20 -5.49 15.93
CA GLU A 335 -7.57 -5.88 16.24
C GLU A 335 -8.52 -4.68 16.30
N THR A 336 -8.11 -3.59 16.95
CA THR A 336 -8.91 -2.36 17.06
C THR A 336 -9.26 -1.78 15.69
N HIS A 337 -8.28 -1.70 14.78
CA HIS A 337 -8.50 -1.12 13.46
C HIS A 337 -9.12 -2.10 12.45
N LEU A 338 -8.95 -3.41 12.64
CA LEU A 338 -9.60 -4.45 11.83
C LEU A 338 -11.03 -4.77 12.28
N GLN A 339 -11.43 -4.40 13.51
CA GLN A 339 -12.79 -4.65 14.01
C GLN A 339 -13.88 -4.06 13.11
N GLY A 340 -13.61 -2.90 12.49
CA GLY A 340 -14.52 -2.29 11.51
C GLY A 340 -14.74 -3.17 10.27
N LEU A 341 -13.77 -4.02 9.91
CA LEU A 341 -13.89 -4.99 8.82
C LEU A 341 -14.71 -6.23 9.24
N ASN A 342 -14.62 -6.65 10.52
CA ASN A 342 -15.39 -7.79 11.03
C ASN A 342 -16.90 -7.58 10.95
N GLY A 343 -17.39 -6.34 11.15
CA GLY A 343 -18.80 -6.02 10.99
C GLY A 343 -19.32 -6.25 9.56
N TYR A 344 -18.46 -6.12 8.54
CA TYR A 344 -18.85 -6.48 7.18
C TYR A 344 -18.96 -7.99 7.00
N THR A 345 -18.10 -8.78 7.65
CA THR A 345 -18.17 -10.24 7.57
C THR A 345 -19.50 -10.77 8.11
N GLU A 346 -19.94 -10.30 9.28
CA GLU A 346 -21.25 -10.65 9.85
C GLU A 346 -22.41 -10.24 8.91
N ALA A 347 -22.34 -9.02 8.36
CA ALA A 347 -23.34 -8.54 7.42
C ALA A 347 -23.39 -9.37 6.12
N ILE A 348 -22.26 -9.89 5.66
CA ILE A 348 -22.18 -10.78 4.49
C ILE A 348 -22.84 -12.12 4.78
N GLU A 349 -22.62 -12.70 5.97
CA GLU A 349 -23.28 -13.94 6.40
C GLU A 349 -24.81 -13.78 6.45
N ASP A 350 -25.31 -12.68 7.01
CA ASP A 350 -26.74 -12.35 7.01
C ASP A 350 -27.32 -12.24 5.60
N GLN A 351 -26.58 -11.62 4.67
CA GLN A 351 -26.99 -11.52 3.27
C GLN A 351 -27.01 -12.88 2.57
N GLN A 352 -26.06 -13.76 2.91
CA GLN A 352 -26.02 -15.13 2.37
C GLN A 352 -27.22 -15.96 2.84
N ILE A 353 -27.58 -15.86 4.11
CA ILE A 353 -28.77 -16.54 4.66
C ILE A 353 -30.03 -16.07 3.93
N LYS A 354 -30.23 -14.74 3.83
CA LYS A 354 -31.38 -14.16 3.11
C LYS A 354 -31.42 -14.57 1.65
N SER A 355 -30.28 -14.58 0.96
CA SER A 355 -30.18 -15.07 -0.42
C SER A 355 -30.69 -16.51 -0.54
N SER A 356 -30.22 -17.41 0.33
CA SER A 356 -30.66 -18.82 0.35
C SER A 356 -32.16 -18.96 0.60
N GLU A 357 -32.73 -18.17 1.50
CA GLU A 357 -34.18 -18.18 1.79
C GLU A 357 -35.00 -17.75 0.56
N LEU A 358 -34.55 -16.70 -0.13
CA LEU A 358 -35.21 -16.19 -1.34
C LEU A 358 -35.12 -17.16 -2.52
N LEU A 359 -33.97 -17.78 -2.72
CA LEU A 359 -33.79 -18.79 -3.77
C LEU A 359 -34.66 -20.03 -3.51
N SER A 360 -34.78 -20.46 -2.25
CA SER A 360 -35.67 -21.57 -1.83
C SER A 360 -37.16 -21.23 -2.03
N LEU A 361 -37.55 -19.99 -1.74
CA LEU A 361 -38.90 -19.50 -2.01
C LEU A 361 -39.22 -19.53 -3.51
N ILE A 362 -38.27 -19.12 -4.36
CA ILE A 362 -38.42 -19.18 -5.81
C ILE A 362 -38.58 -20.63 -6.28
N ASP A 363 -37.70 -21.54 -5.83
CA ASP A 363 -37.72 -22.95 -6.20
C ASP A 363 -39.05 -23.63 -5.84
N THR A 364 -39.54 -23.40 -4.63
CA THR A 364 -40.81 -23.98 -4.14
C THR A 364 -42.03 -23.51 -4.96
N ASN A 365 -42.01 -22.29 -5.49
CA ASN A 365 -43.10 -21.74 -6.31
C ASN A 365 -42.93 -22.07 -7.81
N MET A 366 -41.79 -22.60 -8.23
CA MET A 366 -41.44 -22.78 -9.64
C MET A 366 -42.32 -23.81 -10.36
N MET A 367 -42.74 -24.88 -9.67
CA MET A 367 -43.62 -25.90 -10.27
C MET A 367 -44.95 -25.29 -10.72
N SER A 368 -45.64 -24.58 -9.82
CA SER A 368 -46.91 -23.91 -10.14
C SER A 368 -46.73 -22.79 -11.15
N PHE A 369 -45.58 -22.10 -11.13
CA PHE A 369 -45.24 -21.08 -12.11
C PHE A 369 -45.06 -21.66 -13.53
N ASN A 370 -44.39 -22.80 -13.66
CA ASN A 370 -44.17 -23.46 -14.95
C ASN A 370 -45.47 -23.98 -15.57
N GLU A 371 -46.41 -24.50 -14.76
CA GLU A 371 -47.74 -24.89 -15.24
C GLU A 371 -48.50 -23.71 -15.85
N ILE A 372 -48.40 -22.54 -15.21
CA ILE A 372 -48.99 -21.29 -15.69
C ILE A 372 -48.37 -20.85 -17.03
N ILE A 373 -47.03 -20.90 -17.14
CA ILE A 373 -46.32 -20.50 -18.37
C ILE A 373 -46.63 -21.44 -19.53
N ALA A 374 -46.65 -22.75 -19.29
CA ALA A 374 -46.93 -23.74 -20.32
C ALA A 374 -48.31 -23.51 -20.97
N GLY A 375 -49.30 -23.08 -20.18
CA GLY A 375 -50.63 -22.71 -20.68
C GLY A 375 -50.69 -21.40 -21.48
N ALA A 376 -49.69 -20.52 -21.36
CA ALA A 376 -49.76 -19.14 -21.84
C ALA A 376 -49.07 -18.89 -23.21
N SER A 377 -48.24 -19.79 -23.74
CA SER A 377 -47.51 -19.65 -25.02
C SER A 377 -46.81 -18.28 -25.22
N GLN A 378 -45.88 -17.93 -24.32
CA GLN A 378 -45.23 -16.60 -24.25
C GLN A 378 -43.78 -16.56 -24.75
N SER A 379 -43.32 -17.56 -25.50
CA SER A 379 -41.90 -17.74 -25.87
C SER A 379 -41.26 -16.50 -26.51
N ASP A 380 -41.95 -15.87 -27.46
CA ASP A 380 -41.40 -14.73 -28.20
C ASP A 380 -41.21 -13.48 -27.31
N LYS A 381 -42.12 -13.25 -26.35
CA LYS A 381 -41.97 -12.17 -25.36
C LYS A 381 -40.78 -12.41 -24.44
N VAL A 382 -40.59 -13.65 -24.00
CA VAL A 382 -39.45 -14.03 -23.15
C VAL A 382 -38.14 -13.76 -23.89
N GLU A 383 -38.04 -14.17 -25.16
CA GLU A 383 -36.86 -13.93 -26.00
C GLU A 383 -36.61 -12.44 -26.24
N PHE A 384 -37.68 -11.65 -26.45
CA PHE A 384 -37.58 -10.20 -26.56
C PHE A 384 -36.97 -9.56 -25.30
N PHE A 385 -37.50 -9.85 -24.11
CA PHE A 385 -36.95 -9.32 -22.86
C PHE A 385 -35.51 -9.80 -22.61
N LYS A 386 -35.22 -11.07 -22.92
CA LYS A 386 -33.87 -11.63 -22.81
C LYS A 386 -32.87 -10.86 -23.68
N SER A 387 -33.25 -10.47 -24.90
CA SER A 387 -32.38 -9.68 -25.78
C SER A 387 -32.04 -8.30 -25.21
N ILE A 388 -32.98 -7.65 -24.52
CA ILE A 388 -32.78 -6.36 -23.85
C ILE A 388 -31.83 -6.54 -22.66
N ASP A 389 -32.08 -7.53 -21.83
CA ASP A 389 -31.25 -7.83 -20.65
C ASP A 389 -29.82 -8.21 -21.02
N GLU A 390 -29.63 -9.04 -22.04
CA GLU A 390 -28.31 -9.39 -22.57
C GLU A 390 -27.59 -8.14 -23.08
N GLY A 391 -28.30 -7.27 -23.80
CA GLY A 391 -27.74 -5.98 -24.25
C GLY A 391 -27.26 -5.12 -23.08
N LEU A 392 -28.09 -4.94 -22.05
CA LEU A 392 -27.72 -4.18 -20.85
C LEU A 392 -26.56 -4.82 -20.08
N LYS A 393 -26.60 -6.15 -19.91
CA LYS A 393 -25.54 -6.91 -19.22
C LYS A 393 -24.19 -6.69 -19.89
N ILE A 394 -24.12 -6.91 -21.19
CA ILE A 394 -22.86 -6.77 -21.94
C ILE A 394 -22.39 -5.31 -21.92
N TYR A 395 -23.31 -4.32 -21.99
CA TYR A 395 -22.95 -2.90 -21.82
C TYR A 395 -22.24 -2.64 -20.49
N TYR A 396 -22.84 -3.05 -19.37
CA TYR A 396 -22.30 -2.77 -18.04
C TYR A 396 -21.01 -3.54 -17.75
N GLU A 397 -20.88 -4.78 -18.23
CA GLU A 397 -19.64 -5.55 -18.15
C GLU A 397 -18.48 -4.83 -18.86
N ASN A 398 -18.69 -4.39 -20.11
CA ASN A 398 -17.66 -3.66 -20.86
C ASN A 398 -17.38 -2.28 -20.26
N MET A 399 -18.40 -1.59 -19.75
CA MET A 399 -18.22 -0.32 -19.04
C MET A 399 -17.34 -0.48 -17.80
N ASN A 400 -17.56 -1.54 -17.02
CA ASN A 400 -16.75 -1.85 -15.84
C ASN A 400 -15.30 -2.18 -16.22
N LEU A 401 -15.09 -3.02 -17.24
CA LEU A 401 -13.76 -3.36 -17.74
C LEU A 401 -13.00 -2.10 -18.22
N LEU A 402 -13.65 -1.24 -19.01
CA LEU A 402 -13.03 0.01 -19.47
C LEU A 402 -12.76 1.00 -18.33
N SER A 403 -13.64 1.09 -17.35
CA SER A 403 -13.43 1.91 -16.14
C SER A 403 -12.21 1.42 -15.34
N ASN A 404 -12.07 0.10 -15.20
CA ASN A 404 -10.89 -0.51 -14.59
C ASN A 404 -9.62 -0.25 -15.42
N GLY A 405 -9.71 -0.36 -16.75
CA GLY A 405 -8.64 0.02 -17.69
C GLY A 405 -8.19 1.48 -17.51
N ALA A 406 -9.15 2.41 -17.43
CA ALA A 406 -8.84 3.82 -17.20
C ALA A 406 -8.10 4.06 -15.88
N LYS A 407 -8.50 3.37 -14.80
CA LYS A 407 -7.80 3.42 -13.49
C LYS A 407 -6.39 2.84 -13.59
N PHE A 408 -6.25 1.69 -14.24
CA PHE A 408 -4.95 1.04 -14.47
C PHE A 408 -3.99 1.97 -15.21
N TYR A 409 -4.38 2.51 -16.37
CA TYR A 409 -3.48 3.38 -17.14
C TYR A 409 -3.17 4.69 -16.43
N LYS A 410 -4.12 5.24 -15.65
CA LYS A 410 -3.85 6.41 -14.80
C LYS A 410 -2.78 6.11 -13.76
N GLN A 411 -2.83 4.94 -13.11
CA GLN A 411 -1.82 4.52 -12.15
C GLN A 411 -0.47 4.24 -12.84
N MET A 412 -0.48 3.54 -13.98
CA MET A 412 0.72 3.28 -14.77
C MET A 412 1.38 4.57 -15.26
N HIS A 413 0.61 5.55 -15.70
CA HIS A 413 1.13 6.86 -16.09
C HIS A 413 1.93 7.51 -14.96
N THR A 414 1.47 7.43 -13.70
CA THR A 414 2.19 7.95 -12.53
C THR A 414 3.55 7.26 -12.36
N TYR A 415 3.58 5.92 -12.44
CA TYR A 415 4.83 5.15 -12.33
C TYR A 415 5.80 5.44 -13.48
N LEU A 416 5.28 5.50 -14.70
CA LEU A 416 6.05 5.78 -15.90
C LEU A 416 6.61 7.20 -15.92
N THR A 417 5.87 8.19 -15.41
CA THR A 417 6.35 9.57 -15.27
C THR A 417 7.55 9.62 -14.30
N SER A 418 7.47 8.89 -13.18
CA SER A 418 8.58 8.80 -12.22
C SER A 418 9.80 8.10 -12.82
N LEU A 419 9.60 7.01 -13.56
CA LEU A 419 10.67 6.32 -14.29
C LEU A 419 11.29 7.23 -15.36
N HIS A 420 10.48 7.99 -16.09
CA HIS A 420 10.94 8.91 -17.13
C HIS A 420 11.81 10.02 -16.56
N LEU A 421 11.37 10.66 -15.46
CA LEU A 421 12.17 11.65 -14.75
C LEU A 421 13.52 11.06 -14.31
N PHE A 422 13.50 9.90 -13.65
CA PHE A 422 14.72 9.23 -13.21
C PHE A 422 15.67 8.86 -14.36
N THR A 423 15.10 8.39 -15.47
CA THR A 423 15.88 8.04 -16.67
C THR A 423 16.54 9.27 -17.27
N ASN A 424 15.81 10.39 -17.39
CA ASN A 424 16.36 11.65 -17.90
C ASN A 424 17.45 12.20 -16.98
N ASP A 425 17.25 12.17 -15.66
CA ASP A 425 18.26 12.61 -14.69
C ASP A 425 19.53 11.75 -14.77
N PHE A 426 19.37 10.45 -14.98
CA PHE A 426 20.48 9.54 -15.23
C PHE A 426 21.25 9.91 -16.50
N VAL A 427 20.56 10.03 -17.63
CA VAL A 427 21.20 10.38 -18.91
C VAL A 427 21.88 11.75 -18.85
N ALA A 428 21.25 12.74 -18.20
CA ALA A 428 21.83 14.07 -18.01
C ALA A 428 23.12 14.01 -17.17
N SER A 429 23.10 13.28 -16.06
CA SER A 429 24.28 13.09 -15.20
C SER A 429 25.42 12.42 -15.97
N ARG A 430 25.10 11.41 -16.79
CA ARG A 430 26.08 10.71 -17.65
C ARG A 430 26.62 11.59 -18.77
N THR A 431 25.82 12.52 -19.28
CA THR A 431 26.24 13.50 -20.28
C THR A 431 27.24 14.48 -19.68
N VAL A 432 26.96 15.01 -18.48
CA VAL A 432 27.89 15.91 -17.77
C VAL A 432 29.21 15.21 -17.46
N GLU A 433 29.17 13.97 -16.96
CA GLU A 433 30.37 13.17 -16.71
C GLU A 433 31.19 12.95 -17.98
N LYS A 434 30.52 12.65 -19.11
CA LYS A 434 31.16 12.50 -20.43
C LYS A 434 31.91 13.78 -20.81
N ASP A 435 31.24 14.93 -20.74
CA ASP A 435 31.83 16.22 -21.15
C ASP A 435 33.04 16.59 -20.28
N GLN A 436 32.97 16.35 -18.96
CA GLN A 436 34.08 16.56 -18.03
C GLN A 436 35.30 15.67 -18.36
N ILE A 437 35.08 14.39 -18.67
CA ILE A 437 36.18 13.47 -19.03
C ILE A 437 36.82 13.92 -20.36
N ILE A 438 36.02 14.33 -21.35
CA ILE A 438 36.55 14.84 -22.62
C ILE A 438 37.41 16.09 -22.40
N GLU A 439 36.97 17.03 -21.56
CA GLU A 439 37.74 18.23 -21.21
C GLU A 439 39.06 17.89 -20.50
N GLN A 440 39.04 16.91 -19.59
CA GLN A 440 40.26 16.42 -18.91
C GLN A 440 41.24 15.76 -19.89
N ILE A 441 40.74 14.94 -20.80
CA ILE A 441 41.57 14.29 -21.84
C ILE A 441 42.22 15.35 -22.73
N ASN A 442 41.46 16.38 -23.12
CA ASN A 442 41.93 17.46 -23.98
C ASN A 442 42.96 18.39 -23.30
N SER A 443 42.82 18.61 -21.99
CA SER A 443 43.76 19.42 -21.19
C SER A 443 45.03 18.67 -20.78
N GLY A 444 45.16 17.39 -21.15
CA GLY A 444 46.35 16.57 -20.86
C GLY A 444 46.43 16.07 -19.41
N GLY A 445 45.38 16.28 -18.61
CA GLY A 445 45.26 15.72 -17.26
C GLY A 445 44.86 14.24 -17.33
N MET A 446 45.74 13.34 -16.90
CA MET A 446 45.35 11.94 -16.71
C MET A 446 44.67 11.81 -15.33
N PRO A 447 43.48 11.18 -15.22
CA PRO A 447 42.85 10.97 -13.92
C PRO A 447 43.70 10.02 -13.07
N PRO A 448 43.73 10.18 -11.73
CA PRO A 448 44.27 9.15 -10.85
C PRO A 448 43.45 7.86 -11.04
N PRO A 449 44.09 6.68 -11.13
CA PRO A 449 43.36 5.41 -11.22
C PRO A 449 42.47 5.25 -9.98
N GLY A 450 41.15 5.19 -10.19
CA GLY A 450 40.20 4.86 -9.12
C GLY A 450 39.75 6.03 -8.22
N ALA A 451 39.88 7.29 -8.65
CA ALA A 451 39.17 8.38 -7.97
C ALA A 451 37.65 8.21 -8.20
N PRO A 452 36.83 7.97 -7.15
CA PRO A 452 35.38 8.03 -7.32
C PRO A 452 35.04 9.43 -7.81
N GLY A 453 34.30 9.54 -8.92
CA GLY A 453 33.93 10.82 -9.52
C GLY A 453 33.35 11.76 -8.47
N THR A 454 34.13 12.74 -8.05
CA THR A 454 33.71 13.77 -7.12
C THR A 454 32.87 14.78 -7.88
N THR A 455 31.58 14.46 -8.05
CA THR A 455 30.39 15.35 -8.08
C THR A 455 29.23 14.58 -8.71
N GLY A 456 28.76 13.55 -8.01
CA GLY A 456 27.45 12.96 -8.24
C GLY A 456 26.85 12.71 -6.86
N SER A 457 25.74 13.37 -6.54
CA SER A 457 24.96 13.08 -5.34
C SER A 457 24.82 11.56 -5.16
N PRO A 458 24.91 10.99 -3.94
CA PRO A 458 24.75 9.56 -3.76
C PRO A 458 23.42 9.14 -4.37
N TYR A 459 23.50 8.39 -5.48
CA TYR A 459 22.37 7.76 -6.15
C TYR A 459 21.60 6.97 -5.09
N ASN A 460 20.42 7.46 -4.73
CA ASN A 460 19.52 6.79 -3.81
C ASN A 460 18.28 6.34 -4.59
N PRO A 461 18.15 5.05 -4.94
CA PRO A 461 17.00 4.50 -5.67
C PRO A 461 15.68 4.60 -4.91
N SER A 462 15.71 5.00 -3.62
CA SER A 462 14.60 4.91 -2.67
C SER A 462 13.42 5.87 -2.91
N PHE A 463 13.51 6.79 -3.87
CA PHE A 463 12.46 7.78 -4.14
C PHE A 463 11.47 7.40 -5.24
N ILE A 464 11.61 6.21 -5.84
CA ILE A 464 10.69 5.79 -6.90
C ILE A 464 9.74 4.74 -6.34
N PRO A 465 8.41 5.00 -6.35
CA PRO A 465 7.42 4.06 -5.85
C PRO A 465 7.56 2.72 -6.55
N GLN A 466 7.85 1.66 -5.80
CA GLN A 466 7.67 0.29 -6.30
C GLN A 466 6.18 0.03 -6.46
N ASN A 467 5.79 -0.71 -7.50
CA ASN A 467 4.42 -1.20 -7.63
C ASN A 467 4.12 -2.16 -6.46
N PRO A 468 3.26 -1.81 -5.49
CA PRO A 468 2.94 -2.69 -4.38
C PRO A 468 2.03 -3.85 -4.80
N TYR A 469 1.47 -3.79 -6.02
CA TYR A 469 0.61 -4.82 -6.58
C TYR A 469 1.41 -5.70 -7.54
N GLY A 470 2.23 -6.57 -6.95
CA GLY A 470 2.59 -7.82 -7.60
C GLY A 470 1.33 -8.64 -7.82
N GLY A 471 0.65 -8.44 -8.94
CA GLY A 471 -0.40 -9.35 -9.41
C GLY A 471 -1.84 -9.08 -8.94
N ALA A 472 -2.23 -7.84 -8.62
CA ALA A 472 -3.66 -7.52 -8.66
C ALA A 472 -4.12 -7.61 -10.11
N GLN A 473 -4.71 -8.76 -10.45
CA GLN A 473 -5.06 -9.14 -11.80
C GLN A 473 -6.04 -8.11 -12.38
N TYR A 474 -5.70 -7.61 -13.56
CA TYR A 474 -6.67 -7.07 -14.50
C TYR A 474 -7.58 -8.24 -14.91
N LYS A 475 -8.65 -8.47 -14.14
CA LYS A 475 -9.74 -9.40 -14.47
C LYS A 475 -11.07 -8.72 -14.22
#